data_AF-A0A430M706-F1
#
_entry.id   AF-A0A430M706-F1
#
_cell.length_a   1.000
_cell.length_b   1.000
_cell.length_c   1.000
_cell.angle_alpha   90.00
_cell.angle_beta   90.00
_cell.angle_gamma   90.00
#
_symmetry.space_group_name_H-M   'P 1'
#
loop_
_entity.id
_entity.type
_entity.pdbx_description
1 polymer ?
#
loop_
_entity_poly.entity_id
_entity_poly.type
_entity_poly.pdbx_seq_one_letter_code
_entity_poly.pdbx_strand_id
1 'polypeptide(L)'
;MDATTLAHFRDSQLYKDMEQGLRNLLLRKITTNPHAPNSAEDPKTRFYIYDLPERHRYACWCTDQPKWACKPWTSCPQQPRPVLGQNMRLALCKRRHNNEYHCDDRDCFNPRFEVTAYLRKIFKPTTNFSRPAWRDRVGSKVGTFNISPDKYHKFVDAVCILIADLHNPLTAGNGGWNSHVHGIIGWYGRPVERNIDELMHETIKAQTERREKEFMQAKKRAYNRQ
;
A
#
# COMPACT_ATOMS: atom_id res chain seq x y z
N MET A 1 -19.75 -3.52 2.62
CA MET A 1 -19.88 -4.99 2.58
C MET A 1 -20.21 -5.48 3.98
N ASP A 2 -21.18 -6.38 4.12
CA ASP A 2 -21.40 -7.11 5.38
C ASP A 2 -20.21 -8.06 5.69
N ALA A 3 -20.20 -8.62 6.89
CA ALA A 3 -19.09 -9.44 7.37
C ALA A 3 -18.88 -10.72 6.53
N THR A 4 -19.95 -11.38 6.12
CA THR A 4 -19.91 -12.63 5.33
C THR A 4 -19.38 -12.35 3.93
N THR A 5 -19.92 -11.32 3.27
CA THR A 5 -19.44 -10.87 1.96
C THR A 5 -17.96 -10.48 2.01
N LEU A 6 -17.54 -9.77 3.06
CA LEU A 6 -16.15 -9.38 3.25
C LEU A 6 -15.23 -10.59 3.45
N ALA A 7 -15.65 -11.61 4.22
CA ALA A 7 -14.88 -12.83 4.40
C ALA A 7 -14.67 -13.56 3.05
N HIS A 8 -15.74 -13.79 2.30
CA HIS A 8 -15.65 -14.40 0.97
C HIS A 8 -14.80 -13.59 -0.01
N PHE A 9 -14.86 -12.26 0.07
CA PHE A 9 -14.01 -11.41 -0.75
C PHE A 9 -12.53 -11.56 -0.39
N ARG A 10 -12.17 -11.59 0.91
CA ARG A 10 -10.80 -11.81 1.37
C ARG A 10 -10.23 -13.15 0.93
N ASP A 11 -11.06 -14.18 0.82
CA ASP A 11 -10.64 -15.50 0.33
C ASP A 11 -10.47 -15.55 -1.19
N SER A 12 -11.03 -14.57 -1.90
CA SER A 12 -10.99 -14.52 -3.36
C SER A 12 -9.59 -14.26 -3.91
N GLN A 13 -9.32 -14.79 -5.10
CA GLN A 13 -8.05 -14.55 -5.78
C GLN A 13 -7.86 -13.07 -6.15
N LEU A 14 -8.94 -12.32 -6.36
CA LEU A 14 -8.88 -10.89 -6.65
C LEU A 14 -8.33 -10.09 -5.48
N TYR A 15 -8.77 -10.42 -4.26
CA TYR A 15 -8.22 -9.80 -3.07
C TYR A 15 -6.74 -10.12 -2.91
N LYS A 16 -6.34 -11.38 -3.12
CA LYS A 16 -4.93 -11.81 -3.04
C LYS A 16 -4.06 -11.13 -4.10
N ASP A 17 -4.55 -10.99 -5.33
CA ASP A 17 -3.86 -10.31 -6.43
C ASP A 17 -3.68 -8.80 -6.09
N MET A 18 -4.71 -8.13 -5.54
CA MET A 18 -4.63 -6.73 -5.09
C MET A 18 -3.71 -6.54 -3.87
N GLU A 19 -3.79 -7.43 -2.89
CA GLU A 19 -2.89 -7.43 -1.74
C GLU A 19 -1.44 -7.59 -2.19
N GLN A 20 -1.17 -8.50 -3.12
CA GLN A 20 0.16 -8.68 -3.68
C GLN A 20 0.61 -7.48 -4.52
N GLY A 21 -0.29 -6.87 -5.29
CA GLY A 21 -0.01 -5.64 -6.03
C GLY A 21 0.39 -4.49 -5.10
N LEU A 22 -0.33 -4.29 -4.00
CA LEU A 22 -0.01 -3.28 -2.99
C LEU A 22 1.34 -3.56 -2.29
N ARG A 23 1.66 -4.84 -2.00
CA ARG A 23 2.97 -5.24 -1.48
C ARG A 23 4.10 -4.95 -2.47
N ASN A 24 3.90 -5.29 -3.75
CA ASN A 24 4.89 -5.04 -4.81
C ASN A 24 5.14 -3.54 -4.96
N LEU A 25 4.07 -2.73 -4.93
CA LEU A 25 4.18 -1.29 -4.96
C LEU A 25 5.01 -0.76 -3.78
N LEU A 26 4.71 -1.19 -2.56
CA LEU A 26 5.42 -0.77 -1.36
C LEU A 26 6.91 -1.13 -1.44
N LEU A 27 7.22 -2.36 -1.84
CA LEU A 27 8.59 -2.83 -2.04
C LEU A 27 9.30 -2.03 -3.13
N ARG A 28 8.65 -1.76 -4.26
CA ARG A 28 9.19 -0.96 -5.35
C ARG A 28 9.55 0.45 -4.86
N LYS A 29 8.65 1.11 -4.11
CA LYS A 29 8.92 2.44 -3.52
C LYS A 29 10.15 2.41 -2.60
N ILE A 30 10.33 1.34 -1.83
CA ILE A 30 11.51 1.15 -0.99
C ILE A 30 12.74 0.95 -1.87
N THR A 31 12.75 0.00 -2.80
CA THR A 31 13.94 -0.34 -3.59
C THR A 31 14.39 0.76 -4.54
N THR A 32 13.46 1.60 -5.03
CA THR A 32 13.79 2.74 -5.90
C THR A 32 14.12 4.02 -5.12
N ASN A 33 14.00 4.01 -3.79
CA ASN A 33 14.34 5.17 -2.98
C ASN A 33 15.89 5.26 -2.88
N PRO A 34 16.50 6.39 -3.26
CA PRO A 34 17.96 6.55 -3.26
C PRO A 34 18.58 6.44 -1.85
N HIS A 35 17.77 6.56 -0.81
CA HIS A 35 18.18 6.44 0.59
C HIS A 35 17.82 5.08 1.20
N ALA A 36 17.27 4.14 0.43
CA ALA A 36 16.94 2.83 0.96
C ALA A 36 18.17 1.91 1.04
N PRO A 37 18.21 0.97 2.02
CA PRO A 37 19.28 0.00 2.09
C PRO A 37 19.24 -0.99 0.92
N ASN A 38 20.41 -1.36 0.39
CA ASN A 38 20.56 -2.37 -0.68
C ASN A 38 19.97 -3.75 -0.35
N SER A 39 19.64 -4.03 0.91
CA SER A 39 19.07 -5.32 1.38
C SER A 39 17.55 -5.39 1.33
N ALA A 40 16.90 -4.51 0.56
CA ALA A 40 15.45 -4.41 0.47
C ALA A 40 14.74 -5.64 -0.12
N GLU A 41 15.49 -6.49 -0.83
CA GLU A 41 14.93 -7.66 -1.50
C GLU A 41 14.72 -8.86 -0.56
N ASP A 42 15.47 -8.98 0.55
CA ASP A 42 15.35 -10.12 1.46
C ASP A 42 13.98 -10.12 2.20
N PRO A 43 13.21 -11.23 2.14
CA PRO A 43 11.92 -11.40 2.82
C PRO A 43 11.93 -11.18 4.32
N LYS A 44 13.06 -11.42 4.98
CA LYS A 44 13.20 -11.31 6.44
C LYS A 44 13.60 -9.91 6.88
N THR A 45 14.02 -9.05 5.96
CA THR A 45 14.47 -7.70 6.28
C THR A 45 13.36 -6.89 6.94
N ARG A 46 13.70 -6.26 8.06
CA ARG A 46 12.88 -5.26 8.74
C ARG A 46 13.52 -3.90 8.56
N PHE A 47 12.69 -2.88 8.41
CA PHE A 47 13.10 -1.50 8.30
C PHE A 47 12.54 -0.71 9.47
N TYR A 48 13.15 0.43 9.72
CA TYR A 48 12.53 1.50 10.48
C TYR A 48 12.75 2.81 9.71
N ILE A 49 11.86 3.76 9.93
CA ILE A 49 11.99 5.09 9.35
C ILE A 49 12.75 5.95 10.34
N TYR A 50 13.93 6.45 9.96
CA TYR A 50 14.80 7.25 10.83
C TYR A 50 14.77 8.73 10.47
N ASP A 51 15.28 9.58 11.37
CA ASP A 51 15.21 11.06 11.30
C ASP A 51 13.79 11.63 11.23
N LEU A 52 12.78 10.85 11.64
CA LEU A 52 11.45 11.37 11.92
C LEU A 52 11.36 11.78 13.39
N PRO A 53 11.11 13.07 13.69
CA PRO A 53 10.83 13.45 15.06
C PRO A 53 9.59 12.69 15.54
N GLU A 54 9.57 12.24 16.80
CA GLU A 54 8.51 11.38 17.36
C GLU A 54 7.10 11.96 17.15
N ARG A 55 6.96 13.28 17.27
CA ARG A 55 5.72 14.03 16.98
C ARG A 55 5.25 13.98 15.52
N HIS A 56 6.14 13.68 14.57
CA HIS A 56 5.82 13.55 13.14
C HIS A 56 5.35 12.15 12.78
N ARG A 57 5.68 11.12 13.58
CA ARG A 57 5.18 9.76 13.39
C ARG A 57 3.64 9.69 13.35
N TYR A 58 2.97 10.68 13.96
CA TYR A 58 1.52 10.69 14.13
C TYR A 58 0.77 11.91 13.55
N ALA A 59 1.41 12.97 13.05
CA ALA A 59 0.66 14.21 12.76
C ALA A 59 1.14 15.11 11.61
N CYS A 60 2.32 14.90 11.02
CA CYS A 60 2.93 15.91 10.16
C CYS A 60 3.68 15.29 8.98
N TRP A 61 3.11 15.36 7.77
CA TRP A 61 3.74 14.78 6.58
C TRP A 61 3.55 15.66 5.35
N CYS A 62 4.59 15.74 4.53
CA CYS A 62 4.62 16.62 3.37
C CYS A 62 4.62 15.79 2.10
N THR A 63 3.92 16.30 1.09
CA THR A 63 3.80 15.68 -0.23
C THR A 63 4.77 16.34 -1.20
N ASP A 64 5.04 15.63 -2.30
CA ASP A 64 5.83 16.11 -3.45
C ASP A 64 5.06 17.13 -4.32
N GLN A 65 3.77 17.34 -4.07
CA GLN A 65 2.88 18.20 -4.84
C GLN A 65 2.99 19.66 -4.35
N PRO A 66 3.43 20.64 -5.17
CA PRO A 66 3.60 22.03 -4.74
C PRO A 66 2.34 22.67 -4.13
N LYS A 67 1.15 22.32 -4.65
CA LYS A 67 -0.15 22.81 -4.15
C LYS A 67 -0.48 22.32 -2.73
N TRP A 68 0.05 21.15 -2.36
CA TRP A 68 -0.24 20.44 -1.11
C TRP A 68 1.00 20.18 -0.26
N ALA A 69 2.14 20.74 -0.68
CA ALA A 69 3.35 20.79 0.10
C ALA A 69 3.04 21.52 1.40
N CYS A 70 3.67 21.08 2.47
CA CYS A 70 3.46 21.71 3.77
C CYS A 70 3.67 23.22 3.67
N LYS A 71 2.72 24.01 4.18
CA LYS A 71 2.85 25.46 4.22
C LYS A 71 3.87 25.87 5.29
N PRO A 72 4.66 26.94 5.12
CA PRO A 72 5.92 27.08 5.86
C PRO A 72 5.81 27.28 7.37
N TRP A 73 4.65 27.67 7.94
CA TRP A 73 4.62 28.14 9.34
C TRP A 73 3.46 27.74 10.26
N THR A 74 2.30 27.26 9.78
CA THR A 74 1.09 27.29 10.66
C THR A 74 0.55 25.94 11.15
N SER A 75 0.96 24.81 10.57
CA SER A 75 0.41 23.49 10.97
C SER A 75 1.46 22.42 11.28
N CYS A 76 2.75 22.72 11.08
CA CYS A 76 3.81 21.75 11.33
C CYS A 76 5.15 22.42 11.70
N PRO A 77 5.55 22.42 12.98
CA PRO A 77 6.61 23.29 13.50
C PRO A 77 8.04 22.76 13.36
N GLN A 78 8.36 21.80 12.48
CA GLN A 78 9.74 21.30 12.32
C GLN A 78 10.14 21.15 10.85
N GLN A 79 11.38 21.58 10.56
CA GLN A 79 12.09 21.37 9.31
C GLN A 79 13.39 20.60 9.60
N PRO A 80 13.89 19.76 8.67
CA PRO A 80 13.33 19.46 7.35
C PRO A 80 12.08 18.58 7.41
N ARG A 81 11.25 18.73 6.38
CA ARG A 81 9.98 18.03 6.23
C ARG A 81 10.18 16.76 5.42
N PRO A 82 9.94 15.55 5.96
CA PRO A 82 10.06 14.33 5.17
C PRO A 82 9.05 14.38 4.02
N VAL A 83 9.56 14.37 2.78
CA VAL A 83 8.73 14.14 1.60
C VAL A 83 8.52 12.64 1.50
N LEU A 84 7.28 12.23 1.71
CA LEU A 84 6.87 10.84 1.67
C LEU A 84 7.24 10.18 0.33
N GLY A 85 7.67 8.92 0.38
CA GLY A 85 8.06 8.13 -0.79
C GLY A 85 9.34 8.55 -1.54
N GLN A 86 9.79 9.82 -1.47
CA GLN A 86 10.99 10.29 -2.18
C GLN A 86 12.19 10.54 -1.26
N ASN A 87 11.97 11.25 -0.15
CA ASN A 87 13.04 11.64 0.78
C ASN A 87 12.88 10.95 2.14
N MET A 88 12.04 9.92 2.22
CA MET A 88 11.88 9.13 3.43
C MET A 88 13.15 8.32 3.66
N ARG A 89 13.76 8.49 4.82
CA ARG A 89 15.01 7.82 5.20
C ARG A 89 14.70 6.48 5.87
N LEU A 90 15.08 5.39 5.20
CA LEU A 90 14.85 4.03 5.65
C LEU A 90 16.18 3.40 6.05
N ALA A 91 16.21 2.72 7.19
CA ALA A 91 17.36 1.95 7.62
C ALA A 91 16.94 0.53 8.00
N LEU A 92 17.88 -0.41 7.86
CA LEU A 92 17.69 -1.79 8.31
C LEU A 92 17.55 -1.79 9.82
N CYS A 93 16.47 -2.32 10.38
CA CYS A 93 16.45 -2.47 11.82
C CYS A 93 17.35 -3.64 12.23
N LYS A 94 18.34 -3.33 13.07
CA LYS A 94 19.30 -4.27 13.64
C LYS A 94 19.25 -4.13 15.15
N ARG A 95 19.57 -5.20 15.88
CA ARG A 95 19.56 -5.21 17.35
C ARG A 95 20.56 -4.21 17.98
N ARG A 96 21.58 -3.79 17.24
CA ARG A 96 22.53 -2.73 17.61
C ARG A 96 22.82 -1.85 16.39
N HIS A 97 22.77 -0.55 16.61
CA HIS A 97 22.94 0.48 15.60
C HIS A 97 24.21 1.28 15.92
N ASN A 98 25.06 1.53 14.92
CA ASN A 98 26.34 2.24 15.09
C ASN A 98 26.18 3.77 15.15
N ASN A 99 24.95 4.27 15.02
CA ASN A 99 24.62 5.68 14.81
C ASN A 99 23.89 6.31 16.02
N GLU A 100 24.12 5.82 17.24
CA GLU A 100 23.56 6.32 18.52
C GLU A 100 22.02 6.30 18.65
N TYR A 101 21.29 6.06 17.55
CA TYR A 101 19.85 5.83 17.55
C TYR A 101 19.53 4.37 17.86
N HIS A 102 18.78 4.14 18.94
CA HIS A 102 18.20 2.83 19.22
C HIS A 102 16.89 2.66 18.44
N CYS A 103 16.85 1.69 17.52
CA CYS A 103 15.59 1.19 16.96
C CYS A 103 14.81 0.53 18.11
N ASP A 104 13.68 1.11 18.55
CA ASP A 104 12.74 0.36 19.38
C ASP A 104 12.14 -0.74 18.50
N ASP A 105 12.07 -1.97 19.00
CA ASP A 105 11.50 -3.11 18.26
C ASP A 105 10.07 -2.82 17.77
N ARG A 106 9.38 -1.86 18.40
CA ARG A 106 8.04 -1.37 18.00
C ARG A 106 8.02 -0.56 16.70
N ASP A 107 9.13 0.06 16.33
CA ASP A 107 9.25 0.87 15.11
C ASP A 107 9.72 0.05 13.90
N CYS A 108 10.10 -1.20 14.14
CA CYS A 108 10.44 -2.15 13.10
C CYS A 108 9.21 -2.55 12.33
N PHE A 109 9.30 -2.50 11.01
CA PHE A 109 8.27 -3.06 10.17
C PHE A 109 8.85 -3.90 9.04
N ASN A 110 8.05 -4.85 8.59
CA ASN A 110 8.34 -5.61 7.39
C ASN A 110 7.23 -5.28 6.37
N PRO A 111 7.58 -4.69 5.22
CA PRO A 111 6.61 -4.22 4.23
C PRO A 111 5.69 -5.34 3.73
N ARG A 112 6.15 -6.60 3.74
CA ARG A 112 5.34 -7.76 3.30
C ARG A 112 4.23 -8.09 4.30
N PHE A 113 4.48 -7.93 5.60
CA PHE A 113 3.48 -8.19 6.66
C PHE A 113 2.57 -6.98 6.91
N GLU A 114 3.11 -5.76 6.82
CA GLU A 114 2.38 -4.51 7.05
C GLU A 114 1.15 -4.37 6.15
N VAL A 115 1.29 -4.67 4.85
CA VAL A 115 0.17 -4.58 3.91
C VAL A 115 -1.00 -5.46 4.32
N THR A 116 -0.74 -6.67 4.80
CA THR A 116 -1.78 -7.61 5.26
C THR A 116 -2.54 -7.03 6.45
N ALA A 117 -1.80 -6.55 7.45
CA ALA A 117 -2.37 -5.96 8.66
C ALA A 117 -3.16 -4.68 8.34
N TYR A 118 -2.61 -3.85 7.46
CA TYR A 118 -3.23 -2.62 6.98
C TYR A 118 -4.54 -2.89 6.23
N LEU A 119 -4.56 -3.79 5.25
CA LEU A 119 -5.77 -4.12 4.49
C LEU A 119 -6.87 -4.68 5.41
N ARG A 120 -6.51 -5.50 6.41
CA ARG A 120 -7.46 -5.97 7.43
C ARG A 120 -8.04 -4.83 8.28
N LYS A 121 -7.25 -3.79 8.56
CA LYS A 121 -7.67 -2.62 9.34
C LYS A 121 -8.65 -1.74 8.57
N ILE A 122 -8.43 -1.51 7.27
CA ILE A 122 -9.28 -0.61 6.46
C ILE A 122 -10.53 -1.31 5.94
N PHE A 123 -10.45 -2.60 5.59
CA PHE A 123 -11.61 -3.36 5.15
C PHE A 123 -12.35 -3.90 6.35
N LYS A 124 -13.22 -3.09 6.95
CA LYS A 124 -14.14 -3.54 8.01
C LYS A 124 -15.55 -3.76 7.44
N PRO A 125 -16.36 -4.61 8.08
CA PRO A 125 -17.79 -4.66 7.77
C PRO A 125 -18.37 -3.25 7.93
N THR A 126 -18.91 -2.72 6.84
CA THR A 126 -19.55 -1.41 6.81
C THR A 126 -20.69 -1.44 5.80
N THR A 127 -21.85 -0.94 6.22
CA THR A 127 -23.05 -0.86 5.39
C THR A 127 -23.10 0.43 4.57
N ASN A 128 -22.33 1.47 4.95
CA ASN A 128 -22.47 2.83 4.41
C ASN A 128 -21.18 3.34 3.74
N PHE A 129 -20.67 2.62 2.72
CA PHE A 129 -19.62 3.18 1.87
C PHE A 129 -20.25 4.04 0.77
N SER A 130 -20.12 5.36 0.89
CA SER A 130 -20.49 6.28 -0.19
C SER A 130 -19.52 6.11 -1.36
N ARG A 131 -20.05 5.73 -2.51
CA ARG A 131 -19.24 5.49 -3.72
C ARG A 131 -18.67 6.82 -4.22
N PRO A 132 -17.34 6.94 -4.37
CA PRO A 132 -16.75 8.19 -4.84
C PRO A 132 -17.08 8.42 -6.32
N ALA A 133 -17.14 9.69 -6.74
CA ALA A 133 -17.43 10.06 -8.13
C ALA A 133 -16.42 9.50 -9.15
N TRP A 134 -15.20 9.21 -8.72
CA TRP A 134 -14.15 8.60 -9.55
C TRP A 134 -14.23 7.06 -9.65
N ARG A 135 -15.25 6.43 -9.06
CA ARG A 135 -15.44 4.96 -9.08
C ARG A 135 -15.47 4.37 -10.49
N ASP A 136 -16.08 5.05 -11.46
CA ASP A 136 -16.19 4.51 -12.83
C ASP A 136 -14.82 4.38 -13.50
N ARG A 137 -13.84 5.19 -13.09
CA ARG A 137 -12.45 5.09 -13.54
C ARG A 137 -11.73 3.87 -12.98
N VAL A 138 -12.07 3.45 -11.76
CA VAL A 138 -11.65 2.15 -11.23
C VAL A 138 -12.27 1.04 -12.07
N GLY A 139 -13.57 1.17 -12.37
CA GLY A 139 -14.30 0.21 -13.17
C GLY A 139 -13.67 -0.08 -14.53
N SER A 140 -13.26 0.94 -15.27
CA SER A 140 -12.64 0.76 -16.59
C SER A 140 -11.30 0.02 -16.53
N LYS A 141 -10.49 0.24 -15.49
CA LYS A 141 -9.23 -0.49 -15.28
C LYS A 141 -9.46 -1.92 -14.82
N VAL A 142 -10.42 -2.13 -13.93
CA VAL A 142 -10.84 -3.45 -13.45
C VAL A 142 -11.48 -4.28 -14.57
N GLY A 143 -12.13 -3.66 -15.55
CA GLY A 143 -12.72 -4.34 -16.70
C GLY A 143 -11.72 -5.13 -17.56
N THR A 144 -10.41 -4.89 -17.40
CA THR A 144 -9.35 -5.69 -18.02
C THR A 144 -9.20 -7.09 -17.38
N PHE A 145 -9.72 -7.28 -16.17
CA PHE A 145 -9.72 -8.56 -15.48
C PHE A 145 -10.92 -9.38 -15.93
N ASN A 146 -10.71 -10.65 -16.28
CA ASN A 146 -11.80 -11.60 -16.50
C ASN A 146 -12.48 -11.94 -15.15
N ILE A 147 -13.49 -11.14 -14.76
CA ILE A 147 -14.18 -11.22 -13.48
C ILE A 147 -15.69 -11.33 -13.71
N SER A 148 -16.35 -12.21 -12.96
CA SER A 148 -17.80 -12.32 -12.99
C SER A 148 -18.48 -11.05 -12.42
N PRO A 149 -19.66 -10.64 -12.95
CA PRO A 149 -20.32 -9.40 -12.52
C PRO A 149 -20.55 -9.29 -11.00
N ASP A 150 -20.83 -10.40 -10.32
CA ASP A 150 -21.04 -10.47 -8.87
C ASP A 150 -19.78 -10.15 -8.05
N LYS A 151 -18.59 -10.43 -8.61
CA LYS A 151 -17.29 -10.14 -7.99
C LYS A 151 -16.76 -8.77 -8.40
N TYR A 152 -17.14 -8.29 -9.58
CA TYR A 152 -16.71 -7.00 -10.11
C TYR A 152 -17.05 -5.85 -9.15
N HIS A 153 -18.31 -5.74 -8.72
CA HIS A 153 -18.72 -4.65 -7.83
C HIS A 153 -18.00 -4.69 -6.49
N LYS A 154 -17.79 -5.87 -5.91
CA LYS A 154 -17.08 -6.06 -4.65
C LYS A 154 -15.62 -5.61 -4.77
N PHE A 155 -14.97 -5.98 -5.88
CA PHE A 155 -13.58 -5.62 -6.14
C PHE A 155 -13.41 -4.12 -6.40
N VAL A 156 -14.28 -3.52 -7.23
CA VAL A 156 -14.28 -2.07 -7.48
C VAL A 156 -14.49 -1.29 -6.19
N ASP A 157 -15.46 -1.69 -5.35
CA ASP A 157 -15.74 -1.02 -4.09
C ASP A 157 -14.55 -1.17 -3.11
N ALA A 158 -13.87 -2.33 -3.09
CA ALA A 158 -12.65 -2.53 -2.31
C ALA A 158 -11.50 -1.62 -2.77
N VAL A 159 -11.26 -1.50 -4.07
CA VAL A 159 -10.26 -0.58 -4.62
C VAL A 159 -10.61 0.87 -4.28
N CYS A 160 -11.90 1.24 -4.32
CA CYS A 160 -12.34 2.58 -3.93
C CYS A 160 -12.06 2.86 -2.44
N ILE A 161 -12.34 1.91 -1.54
CA ILE A 161 -12.02 2.05 -0.11
C ILE A 161 -10.51 2.25 0.09
N LEU A 162 -9.69 1.42 -0.57
CA LEU A 162 -8.23 1.49 -0.47
C LEU A 162 -7.68 2.82 -0.99
N ILE A 163 -8.13 3.26 -2.16
CA ILE A 163 -7.69 4.53 -2.76
C ILE A 163 -8.15 5.72 -1.92
N ALA A 164 -9.37 5.70 -1.39
CA ALA A 164 -9.85 6.76 -0.50
C ALA A 164 -8.96 6.89 0.74
N ASP A 165 -8.63 5.75 1.38
CA ASP A 165 -7.78 5.75 2.57
C ASP A 165 -6.34 6.19 2.24
N LEU A 166 -5.72 5.65 1.19
CA LEU A 166 -4.36 6.02 0.82
C LEU A 166 -4.21 7.46 0.31
N HIS A 167 -5.26 8.00 -0.32
CA HIS A 167 -5.26 9.38 -0.83
C HIS A 167 -5.54 10.41 0.29
N ASN A 168 -6.43 10.11 1.23
CA ASN A 168 -6.73 11.01 2.35
C ASN A 168 -7.25 10.24 3.59
N PRO A 169 -6.34 9.66 4.39
CA PRO A 169 -6.73 8.78 5.50
C PRO A 169 -7.41 9.52 6.65
N LEU A 170 -7.21 10.84 6.74
CA LEU A 170 -7.82 11.68 7.77
C LEU A 170 -9.32 11.90 7.53
N THR A 171 -9.74 11.86 6.27
CA THR A 171 -11.15 12.05 5.89
C THR A 171 -11.83 10.75 5.47
N ALA A 172 -11.08 9.70 5.17
CA ALA A 172 -11.62 8.42 4.70
C ALA A 172 -12.36 7.63 5.78
N GLY A 173 -12.25 8.02 7.06
CA GLY A 173 -12.90 7.33 8.19
C GLY A 173 -12.34 5.93 8.48
N ASN A 174 -11.30 5.49 7.76
CA ASN A 174 -10.81 4.12 7.77
C ASN A 174 -9.49 4.01 8.56
N GLY A 175 -9.56 4.13 9.88
CA GLY A 175 -8.44 3.73 10.75
C GLY A 175 -7.24 4.68 10.80
N GLY A 176 -7.28 5.81 10.09
CA GLY A 176 -6.33 6.91 10.20
C GLY A 176 -4.94 6.62 9.63
N TRP A 177 -4.01 7.56 9.85
CA TRP A 177 -2.66 7.50 9.27
C TRP A 177 -1.85 6.27 9.74
N ASN A 178 -1.16 5.63 8.80
CA ASN A 178 -0.16 4.57 9.00
C ASN A 178 1.11 4.98 8.23
N SER A 179 2.19 5.27 8.94
CA SER A 179 3.46 5.75 8.37
C SER A 179 4.13 4.73 7.45
N HIS A 180 4.05 3.43 7.75
CA HIS A 180 4.68 2.36 6.98
C HIS A 180 4.01 2.15 5.63
N VAL A 181 2.71 2.44 5.51
CA VAL A 181 1.96 2.27 4.25
C VAL A 181 1.73 3.60 3.55
N HIS A 182 1.03 4.54 4.18
CA HIS A 182 0.74 5.85 3.58
C HIS A 182 2.02 6.64 3.29
N GLY A 183 2.98 6.58 4.22
CA GLY A 183 4.22 7.32 4.12
C GLY A 183 5.15 6.82 3.02
N ILE A 184 5.22 5.50 2.82
CA ILE A 184 6.07 4.92 1.78
C ILE A 184 5.41 5.02 0.40
N ILE A 185 4.09 4.77 0.32
CA ILE A 185 3.35 4.89 -0.94
C ILE A 185 3.32 6.35 -1.43
N GLY A 186 3.12 7.30 -0.51
CA GLY A 186 3.21 8.73 -0.78
C GLY A 186 2.08 9.27 -1.67
N TRP A 187 0.90 8.66 -1.63
CA TRP A 187 -0.26 9.04 -2.46
C TRP A 187 -1.11 10.18 -1.93
N TYR A 188 -0.85 10.63 -0.71
CA TYR A 188 -1.60 11.71 -0.08
C TYR A 188 -1.62 12.96 -0.95
N GLY A 189 -2.82 13.47 -1.26
CA GLY A 189 -2.99 14.69 -2.07
C GLY A 189 -2.56 14.59 -3.55
N ARG A 190 -2.10 13.43 -4.04
CA ARG A 190 -1.82 13.21 -5.47
C ARG A 190 -3.12 13.02 -6.26
N PRO A 191 -3.14 13.32 -7.57
CA PRO A 191 -4.30 13.03 -8.42
C PRO A 191 -4.74 11.57 -8.28
N VAL A 192 -6.01 11.37 -7.94
CA VAL A 192 -6.58 10.05 -7.64
C VAL A 192 -6.39 9.08 -8.81
N GLU A 193 -6.49 9.57 -10.03
CA GLU A 193 -6.27 8.81 -11.26
C GLU A 193 -4.90 8.16 -11.30
N ARG A 194 -3.84 8.90 -10.94
CA ARG A 194 -2.47 8.37 -10.93
C ARG A 194 -2.30 7.29 -9.87
N ASN A 195 -2.96 7.45 -8.73
CA ASN A 195 -2.93 6.46 -7.66
C ASN A 195 -3.65 5.16 -8.09
N ILE A 196 -4.79 5.29 -8.79
CA ILE A 196 -5.50 4.15 -9.37
C ILE A 196 -4.62 3.45 -10.41
N ASP A 197 -4.03 4.19 -11.35
CA ASP A 197 -3.17 3.62 -12.38
C ASP A 197 -1.98 2.86 -11.80
N GLU A 198 -1.32 3.44 -10.79
CA GLU A 198 -0.17 2.82 -10.12
C GLU A 198 -0.57 1.55 -9.35
N LEU A 199 -1.71 1.55 -8.63
CA LEU A 199 -2.23 0.35 -7.95
C LEU A 199 -2.60 -0.76 -8.95
N MET A 200 -3.37 -0.40 -9.97
CA MET A 200 -3.92 -1.37 -10.91
C MET A 200 -2.83 -1.97 -11.77
N HIS A 201 -1.80 -1.21 -12.14
CA HIS A 201 -0.63 -1.74 -12.83
C HIS A 201 0.04 -2.87 -12.04
N GLU A 202 0.34 -2.66 -10.76
CA GLU A 202 0.97 -3.68 -9.91
C GLU A 202 0.03 -4.86 -9.62
N THR A 203 -1.27 -4.61 -9.53
CA THR A 203 -2.27 -5.67 -9.33
C THR A 203 -2.41 -6.56 -10.57
N ILE A 204 -2.45 -5.98 -11.76
CA ILE A 204 -2.48 -6.71 -13.04
C ILE A 204 -1.19 -7.53 -13.18
N LYS A 205 -0.03 -6.93 -12.88
CA LYS A 205 1.25 -7.63 -12.91
C LYS A 205 1.25 -8.85 -11.98
N ALA A 206 0.82 -8.68 -10.73
CA ALA A 206 0.72 -9.77 -9.76
C ALA A 206 -0.21 -10.90 -10.25
N GLN A 207 -1.35 -10.54 -10.86
CA GLN A 207 -2.26 -11.51 -11.47
C GLN A 207 -1.59 -12.28 -12.62
N THR A 208 -0.93 -11.59 -13.54
CA THR A 208 -0.27 -12.19 -14.71
C THR A 208 0.81 -13.18 -14.27
N GLU A 209 1.71 -12.75 -13.38
CA GLU A 209 2.79 -13.61 -12.86
C GLU A 209 2.26 -14.88 -12.18
N ARG A 210 1.13 -14.77 -11.45
CA ARG A 210 0.48 -15.93 -10.85
C ARG A 210 -0.07 -16.87 -11.91
N ARG A 211 -0.83 -16.36 -12.90
CA ARG A 211 -1.43 -17.17 -13.96
C ARG A 211 -0.37 -17.90 -14.77
N GLU A 212 0.75 -17.24 -15.07
CA GLU A 212 1.90 -17.86 -15.73
C GLU A 212 2.50 -19.00 -14.89
N LYS A 213 2.70 -18.79 -13.59
CA LYS A 213 3.18 -19.86 -12.68
C LYS A 213 2.23 -21.05 -12.63
N GLU A 214 0.92 -20.82 -12.53
CA GLU A 214 -0.10 -21.86 -12.54
C GLU A 214 -0.09 -22.65 -13.85
N PHE A 215 0.01 -21.95 -14.99
CA PHE A 215 0.11 -22.56 -16.31
C PHE A 215 1.37 -23.44 -16.44
N MET A 216 2.52 -22.93 -16.03
CA MET A 216 3.78 -23.68 -16.07
C MET A 216 3.76 -24.91 -15.16
N GLN A 217 3.17 -24.81 -13.97
CA GLN A 217 2.98 -25.95 -13.07
C GLN A 217 2.05 -27.00 -13.66
N ALA A 218 0.95 -26.58 -14.29
CA ALA A 218 0.02 -27.49 -14.96
C ALA A 218 0.71 -28.23 -16.12
N LYS A 219 1.50 -27.51 -16.94
CA LYS A 219 2.29 -28.11 -18.03
C LYS A 219 3.28 -29.15 -17.51
N LYS A 220 3.99 -28.87 -16.41
CA LYS A 220 4.92 -29.83 -15.78
C LYS A 220 4.21 -31.08 -15.27
N ARG A 221 3.02 -30.92 -14.65
CA ARG A 221 2.22 -32.05 -14.17
C ARG A 221 1.69 -32.92 -15.32
N ALA A 222 1.30 -32.31 -16.43
CA ALA A 222 0.85 -33.04 -17.62
C ALA A 222 1.99 -33.84 -18.27
N TYR A 223 3.19 -33.24 -18.36
CA TYR A 223 4.37 -33.91 -18.88
C TYR A 223 4.80 -35.11 -18.01
N ASN A 224 4.77 -34.96 -16.67
CA ASN A 224 5.15 -36.04 -15.75
C ASN A 224 4.12 -37.18 -15.61
N ARG A 225 2.99 -37.12 -16.33
CA ARG A 225 1.97 -38.18 -16.38
C ARG A 225 2.04 -39.02 -17.65
N GLN A 226 2.95 -38.67 -18.57
CA GLN A 226 3.31 -39.43 -19.76
C GLN A 226 4.52 -40.33 -19.44
#